data_AF-A0A352S7Q3-F1
#
_entry.id   AF-A0A352S7Q3-F1
#
_cell.length_a   1.000
_cell.length_b   1.000
_cell.length_c   1.000
_cell.angle_alpha   90.00
_cell.angle_beta   90.00
_cell.angle_gamma   90.00
#
_symmetry.space_group_name_H-M   'P 1'
#
loop_
_entity.id
_entity.type
_entity.pdbx_description
1 polymer ?
#
loop_
_entity_poly.entity_id
_entity_poly.type
_entity_poly.pdbx_seq_one_letter_code
_entity_poly.pdbx_strand_id
1 'polypeptide(L)'
;MRAVLLAFVVGCWWLQQQAALPGPWDWVGCGCFALVGLLGVWGLRGRGARWVIWVRWLVSLSIAALVGLGWSAWRADVRLGAWLDPSLAGRDQIIDGVVSGLPDAAPHGTRFLFTVESGASGGVVMGDRHEGVAPLSTAPLPHRVLLTWRDPPEVLRPGQRHRLTVRLRRPRGLANPHGFDYGYWLLAEGIGATGYVRHGQLLDRDVAMPLSIRIT
;
A
#
# COMPACT_ATOMS: atom_id res chain seq x y z
N MET A 1 9.86 18.85 26.27
CA MET A 1 9.37 17.51 25.88
C MET A 1 8.02 17.56 25.18
N ARG A 2 6.94 18.06 25.82
CA ARG A 2 5.59 18.13 25.19
C ARG A 2 5.55 18.85 23.83
N ALA A 3 6.16 20.03 23.72
CA ALA A 3 6.16 20.80 22.48
C ALA A 3 6.87 20.08 21.31
N VAL A 4 7.96 19.36 21.60
CA VAL A 4 8.71 18.57 20.60
C VAL A 4 7.85 17.40 20.08
N LEU A 5 7.13 16.72 20.98
CA LEU A 5 6.20 15.66 20.60
C LEU A 5 5.04 16.19 19.75
N LEU A 6 4.48 17.36 20.11
CA LEU A 6 3.45 18.01 19.31
C LEU A 6 3.97 18.38 17.91
N ALA A 7 5.18 18.93 17.81
CA ALA A 7 5.80 19.24 16.53
C ALA A 7 6.00 17.99 15.66
N PHE A 8 6.45 16.88 16.26
CA PHE A 8 6.52 15.59 15.59
C PHE A 8 5.16 15.12 15.05
N VAL A 9 4.11 15.18 15.86
CA VAL A 9 2.74 14.82 15.45
C VAL A 9 2.24 15.73 14.33
N VAL A 10 2.53 17.03 14.39
CA VAL A 10 2.20 17.99 13.32
C VAL A 10 2.90 17.59 12.01
N GLY A 11 4.15 17.13 12.06
CA GLY A 11 4.85 16.61 10.90
C GLY A 11 4.16 15.39 10.27
N CYS A 12 3.73 14.43 11.09
CA CYS A 12 2.96 13.27 10.64
C CYS A 12 1.60 13.68 10.03
N TRP A 13 0.88 14.59 10.69
CA TRP A 13 -0.42 15.07 10.23
C TRP A 13 -0.30 15.85 8.91
N TRP A 14 0.73 16.68 8.77
CA TRP A 14 0.99 17.44 7.55
C TRP A 14 1.17 16.53 6.33
N LEU A 15 1.92 15.44 6.48
CA LEU A 15 2.10 14.48 5.39
C LEU A 15 0.77 13.87 4.94
N GLN A 16 -0.14 13.55 5.88
CA GLN A 16 -1.43 12.93 5.55
C GLN A 16 -2.35 13.84 4.74
N GLN A 17 -2.10 15.15 4.73
CA GLN A 17 -2.83 16.11 3.90
C GLN A 17 -2.27 16.21 2.46
N GLN A 18 -1.11 15.60 2.20
CA GLN A 18 -0.49 15.63 0.88
C GLN A 18 -1.03 14.51 0.00
N ALA A 19 -1.27 14.82 -1.28
CA ALA A 19 -1.73 13.84 -2.27
C ALA A 19 -0.63 12.87 -2.72
N ALA A 20 0.64 13.23 -2.49
CA ALA A 20 1.80 12.46 -2.91
C ALA A 20 2.87 12.46 -1.82
N LEU A 21 3.69 11.42 -1.83
CA LEU A 21 4.87 11.34 -0.97
C LEU A 21 5.93 12.36 -1.42
N PRO A 22 6.71 12.94 -0.48
CA PRO A 22 7.81 13.82 -0.82
C PRO A 22 8.81 13.13 -1.74
N GLY A 23 9.15 13.80 -2.83
CA GLY A 23 10.15 13.32 -3.78
C GLY A 23 11.57 13.44 -3.21
N PRO A 24 12.57 12.88 -3.91
CA PRO A 24 13.97 12.96 -3.48
C PRO A 24 14.46 14.40 -3.27
N TRP A 25 14.02 15.33 -4.12
CA TRP A 25 14.39 16.75 -4.03
C TRP A 25 13.78 17.45 -2.82
N ASP A 26 12.58 17.06 -2.41
CA ASP A 26 11.94 17.61 -1.20
C ASP A 26 12.73 17.23 0.05
N TRP A 27 13.27 16.00 0.08
CA TRP A 27 14.15 15.54 1.16
C TRP A 27 15.48 16.29 1.20
N VAL A 28 16.08 16.57 0.04
CA VAL A 28 17.28 17.40 -0.04
C VAL A 28 16.99 18.81 0.50
N GLY A 29 15.86 19.41 0.12
CA GLY A 29 15.42 20.70 0.64
C GLY A 29 15.24 20.70 2.16
N CYS A 30 14.56 19.69 2.71
CA CYS A 30 14.37 19.53 4.15
C CYS A 30 15.70 19.35 4.89
N GLY A 31 16.63 18.57 4.32
CA GLY A 31 17.98 18.36 4.86
C GLY A 31 18.81 19.65 4.89
N CYS A 32 18.82 20.40 3.78
CA CYS A 32 19.48 21.71 3.71
C CYS A 32 18.90 22.70 4.72
N PHE A 33 17.57 22.76 4.86
CA PHE A 33 16.90 23.61 5.83
C PHE A 33 17.29 23.26 7.28
N ALA A 34 17.27 21.97 7.63
CA ALA A 34 17.70 21.49 8.94
C ALA A 34 19.18 21.83 9.21
N LEU A 35 20.06 21.63 8.21
CA LEU A 35 21.49 21.94 8.31
C LEU A 35 21.73 23.44 8.56
N VAL A 36 21.09 24.32 7.79
CA VAL A 36 21.19 25.78 7.97
C VAL A 36 20.71 26.19 9.36
N GLY A 37 19.60 25.62 9.84
CA GLY A 37 19.11 25.86 11.20
C GLY A 37 20.11 25.45 12.29
N LEU A 38 20.74 24.28 12.14
CA LEU A 38 21.75 23.78 13.07
C LEU A 38 23.04 24.64 13.04
N LEU A 39 23.52 25.01 11.85
CA LEU A 39 24.69 25.89 11.69
C LEU A 39 24.41 27.28 12.28
N GLY A 40 23.19 27.81 12.07
CA GLY A 40 22.74 29.06 12.70
C GLY A 40 22.79 28.96 14.22
N VAL A 41 22.22 27.91 14.81
CA VAL A 41 22.29 27.68 16.26
C VAL A 41 23.73 27.53 16.76
N TRP A 42 24.60 26.87 15.99
CA TRP A 42 26.01 26.71 16.34
C TRP A 42 26.79 28.03 16.30
N GLY A 43 26.55 28.89 15.30
CA GLY A 43 27.13 30.23 15.21
C GLY A 43 26.63 31.21 16.29
N LEU A 44 25.53 30.88 16.97
CA LEU A 44 25.00 31.63 18.12
C LEU A 44 25.52 31.13 19.47
N ARG A 45 26.39 30.12 19.48
CA ARG A 45 26.99 29.58 20.71
C ARG A 45 27.79 30.67 21.43
N GLY A 46 27.50 30.89 22.71
CA GLY A 46 28.14 31.91 23.55
C GLY A 46 27.41 33.26 23.62
N ARG A 47 26.32 33.47 22.87
CA ARG A 47 25.47 34.66 23.01
C ARG A 47 24.37 34.42 24.07
N GLY A 48 24.40 35.19 25.17
CA GLY A 48 23.44 35.09 26.29
C GLY A 48 22.08 35.78 26.07
N ALA A 49 21.73 36.12 24.83
CA ALA A 49 20.52 36.88 24.55
C ALA A 49 19.26 35.99 24.53
N ARG A 50 18.15 36.48 25.08
CA ARG A 50 16.86 35.75 25.15
C ARG A 50 16.36 35.28 23.78
N TRP A 51 16.65 36.01 22.71
CA TRP A 51 16.28 35.63 21.33
C TRP A 51 16.99 34.36 20.84
N VAL A 52 18.22 34.06 21.32
CA VAL A 52 18.95 32.85 20.95
C VAL A 52 18.25 31.60 21.50
N ILE A 53 17.64 31.69 22.68
CA ILE A 53 16.81 30.62 23.25
C ILE A 53 15.63 30.35 22.30
N TRP A 54 14.90 31.39 21.88
CA TRP A 54 13.78 31.24 20.95
C TRP A 54 14.18 30.61 19.61
N VAL A 55 15.31 31.03 19.03
CA VAL A 55 15.82 30.43 17.79
C VAL A 55 16.13 28.94 17.98
N ARG A 56 16.79 28.56 19.08
CA ARG A 56 17.07 27.15 19.40
C ARG A 56 15.81 26.32 19.54
N TRP A 57 14.78 26.87 20.18
CA TRP A 57 13.47 26.23 20.28
C TRP A 57 12.82 26.06 18.92
N LEU A 58 12.78 27.11 18.09
CA LEU A 58 12.20 27.04 16.75
C LEU A 58 12.88 25.98 15.88
N VAL A 59 14.23 25.99 15.84
CA VAL A 59 15.00 24.97 15.11
C VAL A 59 14.70 23.56 15.63
N SER A 60 14.65 23.37 16.95
CA SER A 60 14.33 22.07 17.54
C SER A 60 12.91 21.59 17.18
N LEU A 61 11.93 22.48 17.16
CA LEU A 61 10.55 22.14 16.77
C LEU A 61 10.46 21.82 15.29
N SER A 62 11.12 22.59 14.43
CA SER A 62 11.17 22.31 12.99
C SER A 62 11.82 20.97 12.68
N ILE A 63 12.95 20.65 13.33
CA ILE A 63 13.60 19.34 13.18
C ILE A 63 12.66 18.22 13.63
N ALA A 64 11.97 18.38 14.77
CA ALA A 64 11.04 17.37 15.25
C ALA A 64 9.88 17.13 14.27
N ALA A 65 9.34 18.18 13.66
CA ALA A 65 8.33 18.07 12.61
C ALA A 65 8.86 17.37 11.35
N LEU A 66 10.08 17.69 10.91
CA LEU A 66 10.73 17.01 9.78
C LEU A 66 10.97 15.52 10.06
N VAL A 67 11.35 15.16 11.28
CA VAL A 67 11.50 13.76 11.70
C VAL A 67 10.15 13.03 11.68
N GLY A 68 9.06 13.69 12.12
CA GLY A 68 7.71 13.13 12.01
C GLY A 68 7.26 12.92 10.57
N LEU A 69 7.54 13.89 9.71
CA LEU A 69 7.28 13.79 8.27
C LEU A 69 8.08 12.64 7.63
N GLY A 70 9.37 12.51 7.98
CA GLY A 70 10.25 11.40 7.54
C GLY A 70 9.75 10.03 7.97
N TRP A 71 9.41 9.89 9.26
CA TRP A 71 8.88 8.65 9.80
C TRP A 71 7.59 8.23 9.11
N SER A 72 6.64 9.15 8.97
CA SER A 72 5.36 8.87 8.32
C SER A 72 5.51 8.58 6.82
N ALA A 73 6.42 9.27 6.13
CA ALA A 73 6.71 9.01 4.71
C ALA A 73 7.33 7.63 4.50
N TRP A 74 8.29 7.24 5.34
CA TRP A 74 8.86 5.89 5.29
C TRP A 74 7.80 4.81 5.54
N ARG A 75 6.92 5.01 6.54
CA ARG A 75 5.83 4.07 6.83
C ARG A 75 4.83 3.97 5.68
N ALA A 76 4.52 5.09 5.04
CA ALA A 76 3.64 5.13 3.88
C ALA A 76 4.28 4.44 2.67
N ASP A 77 5.56 4.68 2.41
CA ASP A 77 6.31 4.04 1.32
C ASP A 77 6.34 2.51 1.46
N VAL A 78 6.66 2.00 2.65
CA VAL A 78 6.63 0.55 2.94
C VAL A 78 5.24 -0.05 2.72
N ARG A 79 4.17 0.65 3.10
CA ARG A 79 2.79 0.16 2.97
C ARG A 79 2.28 0.24 1.52
N LEU A 80 2.62 1.30 0.79
CA LEU A 80 2.24 1.49 -0.62
C LEU A 80 3.10 0.63 -1.56
N GLY A 81 4.33 0.30 -1.18
CA GLY A 81 5.19 -0.62 -1.92
C GLY A 81 4.64 -2.05 -1.98
N ALA A 82 3.75 -2.43 -1.06
CA ALA A 82 3.03 -3.71 -1.11
C ALA A 82 1.84 -3.72 -2.09
N TRP A 83 1.51 -2.57 -2.72
CA TRP A 83 0.48 -2.51 -3.75
C TRP A 83 0.99 -3.01 -5.09
N LEU A 84 0.05 -3.41 -5.95
CA LEU A 84 0.35 -3.88 -7.30
C LEU A 84 1.28 -2.93 -8.06
N ASP A 85 2.34 -3.48 -8.64
CA ASP A 85 3.23 -2.75 -9.54
C ASP A 85 2.44 -2.13 -10.72
N PRO A 86 2.69 -0.86 -11.11
CA PRO A 86 1.91 -0.23 -12.18
C PRO A 86 2.08 -0.95 -13.52
N SER A 87 3.20 -1.64 -13.76
CA SER A 87 3.45 -2.39 -14.99
C SER A 87 2.60 -3.65 -15.14
N LEU A 88 2.12 -4.21 -14.01
CA LEU A 88 1.24 -5.39 -13.97
C LEU A 88 -0.24 -5.01 -14.02
N ALA A 89 -0.57 -3.74 -13.74
CA ALA A 89 -1.95 -3.27 -13.72
C ALA A 89 -2.62 -3.43 -15.10
N GLY A 90 -3.79 -4.05 -15.11
CA GLY A 90 -4.55 -4.27 -16.34
C GLY A 90 -4.00 -5.38 -17.24
N ARG A 91 -3.04 -6.19 -16.78
CA ARG A 91 -2.61 -7.41 -17.46
C ARG A 91 -3.22 -8.63 -16.78
N ASP A 92 -3.49 -9.66 -17.58
CA ASP A 92 -3.98 -10.94 -17.08
C ASP A 92 -2.82 -11.67 -16.41
N GLN A 93 -3.04 -12.18 -15.20
CA GLN A 93 -2.04 -12.82 -14.34
C GLN A 93 -2.63 -14.14 -13.84
N ILE A 94 -1.80 -15.19 -13.81
CA ILE A 94 -2.19 -16.48 -13.24
C ILE A 94 -1.68 -16.54 -11.81
N ILE A 95 -2.62 -16.62 -10.88
CA ILE A 95 -2.35 -16.67 -9.44
C ILE A 95 -2.94 -17.95 -8.84
N ASP A 96 -2.16 -18.58 -7.99
CA ASP A 96 -2.54 -19.72 -7.17
C ASP A 96 -2.67 -19.23 -5.72
N GLY A 97 -3.73 -19.64 -5.04
CA GLY A 97 -3.98 -19.16 -3.68
C GLY A 97 -5.30 -19.64 -3.09
N VAL A 98 -5.70 -19.01 -2.00
CA VAL A 98 -6.82 -19.44 -1.16
C VAL A 98 -7.86 -18.33 -1.02
N VAL A 99 -9.14 -18.69 -1.06
CA VAL A 99 -10.24 -17.81 -0.66
C VAL A 99 -10.18 -17.58 0.85
N SER A 100 -9.71 -16.41 1.29
CA SER A 100 -9.39 -16.14 2.70
C SER A 100 -10.46 -15.31 3.45
N GLY A 101 -11.50 -14.84 2.75
CA GLY A 101 -12.63 -14.12 3.35
C GLY A 101 -13.98 -14.73 2.98
N LEU A 102 -15.03 -14.30 3.67
CA LEU A 102 -16.39 -14.71 3.32
C LEU A 102 -16.77 -14.11 1.95
N PRO A 103 -17.17 -14.93 0.97
CA PRO A 103 -17.66 -14.43 -0.30
C PRO A 103 -18.97 -13.67 -0.10
N ASP A 104 -19.04 -12.46 -0.64
CA ASP A 104 -20.19 -11.57 -0.56
C ASP A 104 -20.83 -11.40 -1.94
N ALA A 105 -22.15 -11.34 -1.98
CA ALA A 105 -22.90 -11.15 -3.22
C ALA A 105 -22.84 -9.68 -3.63
N ALA A 106 -22.06 -9.37 -4.67
CA ALA A 106 -21.97 -8.03 -5.23
C ALA A 106 -22.83 -7.89 -6.51
N PRO A 107 -23.18 -6.66 -6.94
CA PRO A 107 -24.04 -6.44 -8.11
C PRO A 107 -23.53 -7.04 -9.44
N HIS A 108 -22.24 -7.40 -9.51
CA HIS A 108 -21.59 -7.89 -10.72
C HIS A 108 -20.89 -9.25 -10.53
N GLY A 109 -21.29 -10.00 -9.49
CA GLY A 109 -20.73 -11.31 -9.17
C GLY A 109 -20.43 -11.49 -7.70
N THR A 110 -19.74 -12.57 -7.38
CA THR A 110 -19.29 -12.84 -6.01
C THR A 110 -17.97 -12.11 -5.75
N ARG A 111 -17.94 -11.25 -4.73
CA ARG A 111 -16.73 -10.59 -4.25
C ARG A 111 -16.12 -11.38 -3.11
N PHE A 112 -14.82 -11.62 -3.14
CA PHE A 112 -14.15 -12.37 -2.09
C PHE A 112 -12.69 -11.92 -1.95
N LEU A 113 -12.16 -12.12 -0.75
CA LEU A 113 -10.75 -11.93 -0.47
C LEU A 113 -9.98 -13.17 -0.86
N PHE A 114 -8.87 -12.98 -1.57
CA PHE A 114 -8.00 -14.04 -2.02
C PHE A 114 -6.56 -13.79 -1.56
N THR A 115 -5.96 -14.79 -0.93
CA THR A 115 -4.57 -14.77 -0.51
C THR A 115 -3.73 -15.50 -1.54
N VAL A 116 -2.80 -14.77 -2.17
CA VAL A 116 -1.88 -15.29 -3.18
C VAL A 116 -0.77 -16.08 -2.49
N GLU A 117 -0.66 -17.37 -2.81
CA GLU A 117 0.41 -18.25 -2.33
C GLU A 117 1.56 -18.31 -3.35
N SER A 118 1.23 -18.30 -4.64
CA SER A 118 2.20 -18.32 -5.74
C SER A 118 1.56 -17.73 -7.00
N GLY A 119 2.36 -17.21 -7.92
CA GLY A 119 1.83 -16.68 -9.17
C GLY A 119 2.94 -16.35 -10.15
N ALA A 120 2.63 -16.53 -11.43
CA ALA A 120 3.51 -16.09 -12.50
C ALA A 120 3.10 -14.66 -12.88
N SER A 121 3.95 -13.70 -12.54
CA SER A 121 3.91 -12.33 -13.08
C SER A 121 4.35 -12.36 -14.55
N GLY A 122 3.57 -12.98 -15.41
CA GLY A 122 3.86 -13.13 -16.83
C GLY A 122 2.55 -13.22 -17.57
N GLY A 123 2.25 -12.19 -18.36
CA GLY A 123 0.97 -12.12 -19.06
C GLY A 123 0.85 -13.28 -20.04
N VAL A 124 -0.05 -14.22 -19.76
CA VAL A 124 -0.57 -15.08 -20.82
C VAL A 124 -1.52 -14.20 -21.62
N VAL A 125 -1.09 -13.76 -22.79
CA VAL A 125 -1.96 -13.04 -23.73
C VAL A 125 -2.87 -14.09 -24.39
N MET A 126 -3.96 -14.46 -23.73
CA MET A 126 -5.04 -15.21 -24.38
C MET A 126 -5.91 -14.23 -25.16
N GLY A 127 -5.39 -13.79 -26.31
CA GLY A 127 -6.16 -13.13 -27.37
C GLY A 127 -6.06 -13.97 -28.64
N ASP A 128 -7.17 -14.11 -29.35
CA ASP A 128 -7.44 -15.06 -30.46
C ASP A 128 -6.43 -15.15 -31.62
N ARG A 129 -5.26 -14.51 -31.59
CA ARG A 129 -4.30 -14.58 -32.71
C ARG A 129 -2.81 -14.70 -32.44
N HIS A 130 -2.25 -14.59 -31.24
CA HIS A 130 -0.80 -14.84 -31.05
C HIS A 130 -0.45 -15.30 -29.63
N GLU A 131 0.01 -16.54 -29.49
CA GLU A 131 0.73 -17.04 -28.30
C GLU A 131 2.10 -16.35 -28.20
N GLY A 132 2.11 -15.12 -27.71
CA GLY A 132 3.32 -14.44 -27.27
C GLY A 132 3.47 -14.59 -25.77
N VAL A 133 4.49 -15.34 -25.33
CA VAL A 133 4.91 -15.33 -23.91
C VAL A 133 5.39 -13.91 -23.62
N ALA A 134 4.57 -13.10 -22.93
CA ALA A 134 5.02 -11.81 -22.44
C ALA A 134 6.21 -12.05 -21.49
N PRO A 135 7.25 -11.20 -21.52
CA PRO A 135 8.41 -11.38 -20.65
C PRO A 135 7.94 -11.50 -19.20
N LEU A 136 8.44 -12.53 -18.51
CA LEU A 136 8.25 -12.72 -17.07
C LEU A 136 8.68 -11.43 -16.38
N SER A 137 7.70 -10.70 -15.84
CA SER A 137 7.97 -9.56 -14.99
C SER A 137 8.36 -10.11 -13.63
N THR A 138 9.54 -9.75 -13.15
CA THR A 138 9.99 -10.13 -11.79
C THR A 138 9.29 -9.30 -10.70
N ALA A 139 8.32 -8.46 -11.06
CA ALA A 139 7.60 -7.63 -10.11
C ALA A 139 6.74 -8.50 -9.16
N PRO A 140 6.84 -8.28 -7.84
CA PRO A 140 6.11 -9.07 -6.87
C PRO A 140 4.60 -8.83 -6.95
N LEU A 141 3.83 -9.90 -6.76
CA LEU A 141 2.38 -9.81 -6.63
C LEU A 141 1.98 -9.46 -5.20
N PRO A 142 0.92 -8.66 -5.00
CA PRO A 142 0.39 -8.38 -3.68
C PRO A 142 -0.17 -9.65 -3.03
N HIS A 143 0.13 -9.85 -1.75
CA HIS A 143 -0.24 -11.06 -1.02
C HIS A 143 -1.76 -11.21 -0.82
N ARG A 144 -2.48 -10.12 -0.56
CA ARG A 144 -3.94 -10.12 -0.41
C ARG A 144 -4.57 -9.27 -1.50
N VAL A 145 -5.53 -9.86 -2.22
CA VAL A 145 -6.25 -9.21 -3.32
C VAL A 145 -7.74 -9.39 -3.16
N LEU A 146 -8.50 -8.35 -3.53
CA LEU A 146 -9.96 -8.39 -3.52
C LEU A 146 -10.48 -8.60 -4.93
N LEU A 147 -11.11 -9.75 -5.17
CA LEU A 147 -11.54 -10.17 -6.49
C LEU A 147 -13.05 -10.18 -6.60
N THR A 148 -13.55 -9.96 -7.81
CA THR A 148 -14.96 -10.19 -8.16
C THR A 148 -15.02 -11.23 -9.28
N TRP A 149 -15.82 -12.27 -9.08
CA TRP A 149 -16.06 -13.32 -10.08
C TRP A 149 -17.53 -13.33 -10.45
N ARG A 150 -17.83 -13.01 -11.72
CA ARG A 150 -19.21 -12.92 -12.23
C ARG A 150 -19.94 -14.26 -12.12
N ASP A 151 -19.38 -15.28 -12.76
CA ASP A 151 -19.98 -16.61 -12.87
C ASP A 151 -18.98 -17.68 -12.38
N PRO A 152 -18.82 -17.84 -11.05
CA PRO A 152 -18.01 -18.93 -10.52
C PRO A 152 -18.68 -20.28 -10.82
N PRO A 153 -17.94 -21.30 -11.28
CA PRO A 153 -18.51 -22.60 -11.67
C PRO A 153 -19.08 -23.38 -10.48
N GLU A 154 -18.61 -23.10 -9.26
CA GLU A 154 -19.15 -23.63 -8.00
C GLU A 154 -19.28 -22.50 -6.98
N VAL A 155 -20.09 -22.73 -5.94
CA VAL A 155 -20.19 -21.80 -4.80
C VAL A 155 -18.83 -21.68 -4.12
N LEU A 156 -18.26 -20.47 -4.13
CA LEU A 156 -17.01 -20.17 -3.45
C LEU A 156 -17.16 -20.36 -1.94
N ARG A 157 -16.21 -21.05 -1.33
CA ARG A 157 -16.16 -21.25 0.12
C ARG A 157 -14.82 -20.76 0.67
N PRO A 158 -14.80 -20.16 1.87
CA PRO A 158 -13.55 -19.89 2.56
C PRO A 158 -12.68 -21.15 2.68
N GLY A 159 -11.37 -20.99 2.51
CA GLY A 159 -10.39 -22.06 2.56
C GLY A 159 -10.16 -22.80 1.24
N GLN A 160 -10.98 -22.58 0.20
CA GLN A 160 -10.77 -23.23 -1.10
C GLN A 160 -9.51 -22.72 -1.81
N ARG A 161 -8.75 -23.66 -2.37
CA ARG A 161 -7.57 -23.40 -3.20
C ARG A 161 -7.93 -23.32 -4.67
N HIS A 162 -7.62 -22.20 -5.29
CA HIS A 162 -7.93 -21.96 -6.70
C HIS A 162 -6.69 -21.46 -7.45
N ARG A 163 -6.59 -21.87 -8.71
CA ARG A 163 -5.79 -21.22 -9.74
C ARG A 163 -6.70 -20.28 -10.50
N LEU A 164 -6.41 -18.99 -10.45
CA LEU A 164 -7.24 -17.96 -11.07
C LEU A 164 -6.45 -17.18 -12.11
N THR A 165 -7.02 -17.03 -13.30
CA THR A 165 -6.60 -16.02 -14.27
C THR A 165 -7.34 -14.73 -13.94
N VAL A 166 -6.61 -13.74 -13.42
CA VAL A 166 -7.17 -12.49 -12.93
C VAL A 166 -6.64 -11.29 -13.69
N ARG A 167 -7.46 -10.25 -13.81
CA ARG A 167 -6.99 -8.93 -14.24
C ARG A 167 -7.01 -7.98 -13.07
N LEU A 168 -5.82 -7.72 -12.53
CA LEU A 168 -5.65 -6.87 -11.36
C LEU A 168 -5.59 -5.38 -11.73
N ARG A 169 -6.00 -4.56 -10.79
CA ARG A 169 -5.97 -3.10 -10.80
C ARG A 169 -5.37 -2.64 -9.48
N ARG A 170 -4.64 -1.52 -9.54
CA ARG A 170 -4.20 -0.83 -8.32
C ARG A 170 -5.41 -0.44 -7.46
N PRO A 171 -5.28 -0.52 -6.12
CA PRO A 171 -6.24 0.10 -5.22
C PRO A 171 -6.47 1.56 -5.63
N ARG A 172 -7.73 1.98 -5.71
CA ARG A 172 -8.11 3.37 -5.93
C ARG A 172 -9.11 3.78 -4.87
N GLY A 173 -8.84 4.89 -4.20
CA GLY A 173 -9.83 5.60 -3.39
C GLY A 173 -10.44 6.72 -4.22
N LEU A 174 -11.73 6.99 -4.01
CA LEU A 174 -12.29 8.30 -4.35
C LEU A 174 -11.94 9.21 -3.17
N ALA A 175 -11.23 10.30 -3.42
CA ALA A 175 -11.00 11.33 -2.40
C ALA A 175 -12.32 12.06 -2.14
N ASN A 176 -13.20 11.44 -1.35
CA ASN A 176 -14.49 11.99 -0.97
C ASN A 176 -14.40 12.57 0.45
N PRO A 177 -14.38 13.92 0.62
CA PRO A 177 -14.22 14.54 1.93
C PRO A 177 -15.33 14.20 2.94
N HIS A 178 -16.50 13.77 2.46
CA HIS A 178 -17.69 13.49 3.27
C HIS A 178 -18.15 12.03 3.15
N GLY A 179 -17.30 11.15 2.63
CA GLY A 179 -17.67 9.78 2.32
C GLY A 179 -16.67 8.76 2.81
N PHE A 180 -16.99 7.50 2.55
CA PHE A 180 -16.13 6.39 2.87
C PHE A 180 -14.89 6.39 1.97
N ASP A 181 -13.70 6.51 2.58
CA ASP A 181 -12.43 6.36 1.87
C ASP A 181 -12.13 4.88 1.65
N TYR A 182 -12.58 4.38 0.50
CA TYR A 182 -12.35 3.00 0.08
C TYR A 182 -10.86 2.68 -0.09
N GLY A 183 -10.03 3.65 -0.50
CA GLY A 183 -8.59 3.45 -0.67
C GLY A 183 -7.89 3.26 0.68
N TYR A 184 -8.25 4.09 1.66
CA TYR A 184 -7.77 3.94 3.03
C TYR A 184 -8.20 2.61 3.65
N TRP A 185 -9.45 2.19 3.44
CA TRP A 185 -9.92 0.89 3.93
C TRP A 185 -9.15 -0.29 3.31
N LEU A 186 -8.91 -0.28 1.99
CA LEU A 186 -8.09 -1.30 1.33
C LEU A 186 -6.67 -1.34 1.91
N LEU A 187 -6.06 -0.18 2.16
CA LEU A 187 -4.74 -0.07 2.78
C LEU A 187 -4.72 -0.65 4.20
N ALA A 188 -5.74 -0.33 5.00
CA ALA A 188 -5.87 -0.79 6.37
C ALA A 188 -6.03 -2.32 6.46
N GLU A 189 -6.80 -2.92 5.53
CA GLU A 189 -6.97 -4.37 5.42
C GLU A 189 -5.76 -5.08 4.78
N GLY A 190 -4.76 -4.33 4.32
CA GLY A 190 -3.58 -4.87 3.65
C GLY A 190 -3.87 -5.44 2.25
N ILE A 191 -4.95 -4.96 1.61
CA ILE A 191 -5.33 -5.37 0.26
C ILE A 191 -4.49 -4.56 -0.75
N GLY A 192 -3.57 -5.26 -1.43
CA GLY A 192 -2.63 -4.64 -2.37
C GLY A 192 -3.13 -4.54 -3.81
N ALA A 193 -4.23 -5.21 -4.15
CA ALA A 193 -4.90 -5.08 -5.45
C ALA A 193 -6.39 -5.37 -5.37
N THR A 194 -7.12 -4.79 -6.33
CA THR A 194 -8.50 -5.18 -6.64
C THR A 194 -8.55 -5.75 -8.05
N GLY A 195 -9.54 -6.56 -8.38
CA GLY A 195 -9.61 -7.12 -9.74
C GLY A 195 -10.83 -7.96 -9.99
N TYR A 196 -10.82 -8.61 -11.15
CA TYR A 196 -11.84 -9.59 -11.51
C TYR A 196 -11.22 -10.87 -12.05
N VAL A 197 -11.93 -11.96 -11.86
CA VAL A 197 -11.58 -13.29 -12.36
C VAL A 197 -12.09 -13.43 -13.79
N ARG A 198 -11.24 -13.90 -14.71
CA ARG A 198 -11.64 -14.31 -16.07
C ARG A 198 -11.96 -15.80 -16.12
N HIS A 199 -11.03 -16.60 -15.61
CA HIS A 199 -11.13 -18.05 -15.54
C HIS A 199 -10.57 -18.53 -14.21
N GLY A 200 -11.07 -19.65 -13.72
CA GLY A 200 -10.59 -20.24 -12.48
C GLY A 200 -10.76 -21.74 -12.49
N GLN A 201 -9.83 -22.42 -11.82
CA GLN A 201 -9.84 -23.85 -11.61
C GLN A 201 -9.61 -24.12 -10.12
N LEU A 202 -10.47 -24.96 -9.54
CA LEU A 202 -10.25 -25.48 -8.19
C LEU A 202 -9.06 -26.45 -8.24
N LEU A 203 -8.05 -26.19 -7.41
CA LEU A 203 -6.79 -26.96 -7.44
C LEU A 203 -6.84 -28.22 -6.56
N ASP A 204 -7.68 -28.26 -5.54
CA ASP A 204 -7.95 -29.48 -4.76
C ASP A 204 -9.22 -29.34 -3.90
N ARG A 205 -10.01 -30.40 -3.73
CA ARG A 205 -11.17 -30.44 -2.83
C ARG A 205 -10.80 -30.86 -1.40
N ASP A 206 -9.66 -31.54 -1.20
CA ASP A 206 -9.45 -32.39 -0.02
C ASP A 206 -8.26 -32.03 0.88
N VAL A 207 -7.62 -30.87 0.70
CA VAL A 207 -6.52 -30.46 1.59
C VAL A 207 -7.09 -29.78 2.84
N ALA A 208 -6.93 -30.44 3.98
CA ALA A 208 -7.26 -29.96 5.31
C ALA A 208 -6.81 -28.50 5.48
N MET A 209 -7.73 -27.65 5.95
CA MET A 209 -7.47 -26.23 6.19
C MET A 209 -6.15 -26.05 6.95
N PRO A 210 -5.17 -25.26 6.47
CA PRO A 210 -4.08 -24.80 7.31
C PRO A 210 -4.68 -23.81 8.32
N LEU A 211 -5.24 -24.33 9.40
CA LEU A 211 -5.67 -23.57 10.56
C LEU A 211 -4.42 -23.04 11.25
N SER A 212 -3.99 -21.86 10.83
CA SER A 212 -3.33 -20.92 11.73
C SER A 212 -3.76 -19.50 11.39
N ILE A 213 -5.04 -19.18 11.63
CA ILE A 213 -5.43 -17.79 11.87
C ILE A 213 -4.80 -17.42 13.21
N ARG A 214 -3.63 -16.80 13.18
CA ARG A 214 -3.11 -16.08 14.34
C ARG A 214 -3.87 -14.76 14.37
N ILE A 215 -4.88 -14.69 15.22
CA ILE A 215 -5.42 -13.41 15.68
C ILE A 215 -4.35 -12.85 16.62
N THR A 216 -3.60 -11.85 16.15
CA THR A 216 -2.73 -11.00 16.97
C THR A 216 -3.16 -9.56 16.80
#